data_AF-A0A1F5RY57-F1
#
_entry.id   AF-A0A1F5RY57-F1
#
_cell.length_a   1.000
_cell.length_b   1.000
_cell.length_c   1.000
_cell.angle_alpha   90.00
_cell.angle_beta   90.00
_cell.angle_gamma   90.00
#
_symmetry.space_group_name_H-M   'P 1'
#
loop_
_entity.id
_entity.type
_entity.pdbx_description
1 polymer ?
#
loop_
_entity_poly.entity_id
_entity_poly.type
_entity_poly.pdbx_seq_one_letter_code
_entity_poly.pdbx_strand_id
1 'polypeptide(L)'
;MSFVHLAKGRKCTGSLLLLNLYARMPKSNYKGSASTYNLVASQIKERWGEGEVAQYDPYTNCLTFRQWSESGYKIKPGEKAIKSVTLVEVKDKDGKVVKRYPKTVNLFYQRQVEMAAA
;
A
#
# COMPACT_ATOMS: atom_id res chain seq x y z
N MET A 1 -44.75 33.21 -35.64
CA MET A 1 -43.40 33.79 -35.52
C MET A 1 -43.25 34.20 -34.06
N SER A 2 -42.34 33.74 -33.21
CA SER A 2 -41.20 32.82 -33.24
C SER A 2 -40.99 32.43 -31.77
N PHE A 3 -40.89 31.14 -31.43
CA PHE A 3 -39.64 30.40 -31.23
C PHE A 3 -38.72 30.91 -30.08
N VAL A 4 -38.82 30.21 -28.94
CA VAL A 4 -37.74 29.66 -28.07
C VAL A 4 -36.79 30.60 -27.32
N HIS A 5 -36.73 30.43 -26.00
CA HIS A 5 -35.56 30.19 -25.10
C HIS A 5 -35.94 30.64 -23.68
N LEU A 6 -35.59 29.99 -22.57
CA LEU A 6 -34.32 29.34 -22.25
C LEU A 6 -34.49 28.33 -21.11
N ALA A 7 -33.69 27.27 -21.20
CA ALA A 7 -33.76 26.02 -20.47
C ALA A 7 -33.46 26.12 -18.96
N LYS A 8 -34.11 25.21 -18.23
CA LYS A 8 -33.80 24.75 -16.87
C LYS A 8 -32.29 24.57 -16.69
N GLY A 9 -31.72 25.30 -15.73
CA GLY A 9 -30.38 25.10 -15.22
C GLY A 9 -30.24 23.71 -14.60
N ARG A 10 -29.71 22.77 -15.38
CA ARG A 10 -29.20 21.50 -14.86
C ARG A 10 -27.99 21.83 -14.01
N LYS A 11 -28.14 21.73 -12.68
CA LYS A 11 -27.01 21.72 -11.75
C LYS A 11 -26.11 20.57 -12.20
N CYS A 12 -24.93 20.90 -12.70
CA CYS A 12 -23.89 19.94 -12.99
C CYS A 12 -23.61 19.15 -11.70
N THR A 13 -24.09 17.92 -11.63
CA THR A 13 -23.61 16.90 -10.67
C THR A 13 -22.22 16.46 -11.12
N GLY A 14 -21.30 17.42 -11.12
CA GLY A 14 -19.89 17.23 -11.39
C GLY A 14 -19.22 16.76 -10.11
N SER A 15 -19.09 15.44 -9.99
CA SER A 15 -17.88 14.83 -9.42
C SER A 15 -17.62 14.98 -7.92
N LEU A 16 -18.55 14.53 -7.07
CA LEU A 16 -18.22 14.07 -5.73
C LEU A 16 -17.68 12.61 -5.71
N LEU A 17 -17.74 11.92 -6.85
CA LEU A 17 -17.21 10.54 -6.97
C LEU A 17 -15.70 10.48 -7.19
N LEU A 18 -15.04 11.53 -7.68
CA LEU A 18 -13.59 11.51 -7.93
C LEU A 18 -12.74 11.76 -6.68
N LEU A 19 -13.26 12.45 -5.66
CA LEU A 19 -12.49 12.72 -4.43
C LEU A 19 -12.32 11.48 -3.54
N ASN A 20 -13.25 10.52 -3.62
CA ASN A 20 -13.19 9.31 -2.80
C ASN A 20 -12.28 8.21 -3.42
N LEU A 21 -11.99 8.30 -4.71
CA LEU A 21 -11.11 7.36 -5.42
C LEU A 21 -9.62 7.63 -5.12
N TYR A 22 -9.23 8.90 -4.94
CA TYR A 22 -7.84 9.30 -4.69
C TYR A 22 -7.39 9.13 -3.22
N ALA A 23 -8.31 8.96 -2.28
CA ALA A 23 -8.02 8.93 -0.85
C ALA A 23 -7.54 7.55 -0.32
N ARG A 24 -7.53 6.50 -1.15
CA ARG A 24 -7.16 5.12 -0.75
C ARG A 24 -5.89 4.61 -1.44
N MET A 25 -4.97 5.51 -1.80
CA MET A 25 -3.69 5.05 -2.32
C MET A 25 -2.92 4.30 -1.24
N PRO A 26 -2.53 3.04 -1.48
CA PRO A 26 -1.82 2.24 -0.50
C PRO A 26 -0.47 2.89 -0.17
N LYS A 27 -0.21 3.21 1.10
CA LYS A 27 1.01 3.88 1.55
C LYS A 27 1.72 3.10 2.65
N SER A 28 3.01 2.85 2.45
CA SER A 28 3.84 2.13 3.41
C SER A 28 4.48 3.07 4.44
N ASN A 29 4.88 2.49 5.58
CA ASN A 29 5.68 3.17 6.61
C ASN A 29 7.18 2.84 6.44
N TYR A 30 7.60 2.45 5.23
CA TYR A 30 8.98 2.08 4.96
C TYR A 30 9.93 3.28 5.13
N LYS A 31 11.08 3.03 5.76
CA LYS A 31 12.05 4.06 6.15
C LYS A 31 13.34 4.06 5.33
N GLY A 32 13.40 3.37 4.19
CA GLY A 32 14.56 3.40 3.30
C GLY A 32 15.73 2.47 3.67
N SER A 33 15.50 1.43 4.49
CA SER A 33 16.55 0.45 4.81
C SER A 33 16.91 -0.42 3.59
N ALA A 34 18.12 -0.25 3.04
CA ALA A 34 18.59 -0.98 1.86
C ALA A 34 18.66 -2.51 2.08
N SER A 35 19.06 -2.95 3.28
CA SER A 35 19.07 -4.37 3.63
C SER A 35 17.68 -4.98 3.61
N THR A 36 16.69 -4.24 4.13
CA THR A 36 15.28 -4.65 4.10
C THR A 36 14.74 -4.68 2.68
N TYR A 37 15.12 -3.71 1.84
CA TYR A 37 14.73 -3.68 0.42
C TYR A 37 15.23 -4.94 -0.29
N ASN A 38 16.53 -5.24 -0.18
CA ASN A 38 17.15 -6.38 -0.85
C ASN A 38 16.52 -7.71 -0.39
N LEU A 39 16.26 -7.88 0.90
CA LEU A 39 15.61 -9.10 1.43
C LEU A 39 14.21 -9.33 0.85
N VAL A 40 13.42 -8.26 0.70
CA VAL A 40 12.07 -8.35 0.12
C VAL A 40 12.17 -8.57 -1.40
N ALA A 41 13.07 -7.84 -2.08
CA ALA A 41 13.31 -7.99 -3.51
C ALA A 41 13.76 -9.42 -3.88
N SER A 42 14.64 -10.04 -3.09
CA SER A 42 15.05 -11.44 -3.29
C SER A 42 13.87 -12.41 -3.17
N GLN A 43 12.98 -12.22 -2.20
CA GLN A 43 11.78 -13.05 -2.05
C GLN A 43 10.78 -12.83 -3.19
N ILE A 44 10.65 -11.60 -3.70
CA ILE A 44 9.84 -11.29 -4.89
C ILE A 44 10.44 -11.98 -6.12
N LYS A 45 11.76 -11.88 -6.31
CA LYS A 45 12.49 -12.53 -7.39
C LYS A 45 12.29 -14.03 -7.39
N GLU A 46 12.39 -14.67 -6.23
CA GLU A 46 12.22 -16.12 -6.07
C GLU A 46 10.80 -16.57 -6.46
N ARG A 47 9.78 -15.76 -6.17
CA ARG A 47 8.38 -16.12 -6.40
C ARG A 47 7.88 -15.81 -7.80
N TRP A 48 8.31 -14.69 -8.38
CA TRP A 48 7.74 -14.18 -9.64
C TRP A 48 8.79 -13.75 -10.68
N GLY A 49 10.08 -13.84 -10.37
CA GLY A 49 11.17 -13.51 -11.28
C GLY A 49 11.59 -12.05 -11.26
N GLU A 50 12.60 -11.73 -12.07
CA GLU A 50 13.25 -10.41 -12.08
C GLU A 50 12.34 -9.29 -12.62
N GLY A 51 11.39 -9.62 -13.50
CA GLY A 51 10.44 -8.64 -14.03
C GLY A 51 9.61 -7.96 -12.95
N GLU A 52 9.24 -8.69 -11.89
CA GLU A 52 8.52 -8.12 -10.75
C GLU A 52 9.42 -7.32 -9.82
N VAL A 53 10.71 -7.64 -9.74
CA VAL A 53 11.67 -6.84 -8.96
C VAL A 53 11.83 -5.46 -9.58
N ALA A 54 11.80 -5.35 -10.91
CA ALA A 54 11.86 -4.06 -11.59
C ALA A 54 10.62 -3.18 -11.31
N GLN A 55 9.49 -3.80 -10.99
CA GLN A 55 8.23 -3.12 -10.64
C GLN A 55 8.06 -2.93 -9.13
N TYR A 56 8.94 -3.50 -8.30
CA TYR A 56 8.81 -3.48 -6.86
C TYR A 56 9.08 -2.07 -6.31
N ASP A 57 8.09 -1.52 -5.61
CA ASP A 57 8.16 -0.26 -4.88
C ASP A 57 7.70 -0.47 -3.43
N PRO A 58 8.63 -0.45 -2.44
CA PRO A 58 8.30 -0.64 -1.03
C PRO A 58 7.36 0.44 -0.47
N TYR A 59 7.17 1.57 -1.15
CA TYR A 59 6.31 2.66 -0.67
C TYR A 59 4.84 2.47 -1.03
N THR A 60 4.54 1.79 -2.14
CA THR A 60 3.19 1.75 -2.71
C THR A 60 2.66 0.35 -2.96
N ASN A 61 3.52 -0.64 -3.25
CA ASN A 61 3.06 -1.95 -3.72
C ASN A 61 3.51 -3.14 -2.86
N CYS A 62 4.11 -2.87 -1.69
CA CYS A 62 4.44 -3.89 -0.69
C CYS A 62 4.08 -3.41 0.71
N LEU A 63 2.99 -3.96 1.25
CA LEU A 63 2.35 -3.42 2.44
C LEU A 63 1.94 -4.51 3.42
N THR A 64 1.66 -4.10 4.65
CA THR A 64 1.09 -5.01 5.66
C THR A 64 -0.37 -5.34 5.34
N PHE A 65 -0.86 -6.46 5.87
CA PHE A 65 -2.28 -6.86 5.75
C PHE A 65 -3.24 -5.71 6.09
N ARG A 66 -2.96 -5.01 7.19
CA ARG A 66 -3.80 -3.90 7.66
C ARG A 66 -3.84 -2.76 6.65
N GLN A 67 -2.69 -2.37 6.10
CA GLN A 67 -2.62 -1.29 5.11
C GLN A 67 -3.35 -1.64 3.81
N TRP A 68 -3.25 -2.88 3.36
CA TRP A 68 -4.04 -3.35 2.21
C TRP A 68 -5.54 -3.30 2.49
N SER A 69 -5.96 -3.76 3.67
CA SER A 69 -7.36 -3.72 4.11
C SER A 69 -7.91 -2.29 4.21
N GLU A 70 -7.15 -1.37 4.81
CA GLU A 70 -7.51 0.06 4.90
C GLU A 70 -7.61 0.72 3.51
N SER A 71 -6.85 0.20 2.53
CA SER A 71 -6.87 0.66 1.13
C SER A 71 -7.96 -0.02 0.29
N GLY A 72 -8.81 -0.87 0.87
CA GLY A 72 -9.89 -1.56 0.16
C GLY A 72 -9.46 -2.82 -0.61
N TYR A 73 -8.31 -3.40 -0.25
CA TYR A 73 -7.82 -4.66 -0.82
C TYR A 73 -7.91 -5.78 0.21
N LYS A 74 -8.08 -7.00 -0.28
CA LYS A 74 -7.95 -8.23 0.50
C LYS A 74 -6.84 -9.09 -0.06
N ILE A 75 -6.28 -9.93 0.79
CA ILE A 75 -5.25 -10.88 0.37
C ILE A 75 -5.94 -12.09 -0.23
N LYS A 76 -5.42 -12.59 -1.35
CA LYS A 76 -5.93 -13.80 -1.99
C LYS A 76 -5.78 -14.99 -1.04
N PRO A 77 -6.77 -15.90 -0.98
CA PRO A 77 -6.71 -17.05 -0.09
C PRO A 77 -5.51 -17.95 -0.43
N GLY A 78 -4.79 -18.40 0.60
CA GLY A 78 -3.62 -19.27 0.45
C GLY A 78 -2.28 -18.57 0.22
N GLU A 79 -2.27 -17.25 0.04
CA GLU A 79 -1.04 -16.48 -0.16
C GLU A 79 -0.16 -16.42 1.09
N LYS A 80 1.14 -16.63 0.92
CA LYS A 80 2.13 -16.56 2.01
C LYS A 80 2.71 -15.16 2.12
N ALA A 81 2.83 -14.64 3.33
CA ALA A 81 3.50 -13.35 3.54
C ALA A 81 4.98 -13.38 3.08
N ILE A 82 5.47 -12.22 2.67
CA ILE A 82 6.89 -11.92 2.50
C ILE A 82 7.41 -11.43 3.84
N LYS A 83 8.51 -12.02 4.32
CA LYS A 83 9.07 -11.70 5.65
C LYS A 83 10.08 -10.59 5.51
N SER A 84 9.79 -9.44 6.10
CA SER A 84 10.71 -8.32 6.23
C SER A 84 11.22 -8.25 7.67
N VAL A 85 12.51 -8.00 7.86
CA VAL A 85 13.10 -7.80 9.19
C VAL A 85 13.46 -6.33 9.35
N THR A 86 12.95 -5.71 10.40
CA THR A 86 13.24 -4.32 10.77
C THR A 86 13.82 -4.27 12.18
N LEU A 87 14.84 -3.46 12.40
CA LEU A 87 15.39 -3.22 13.73
C LEU A 87 14.53 -2.17 14.45
N VAL A 88 13.95 -2.56 15.60
CA VAL A 88 13.18 -1.66 16.46
C VAL A 88 14.09 -1.16 17.58
N GLU A 89 14.15 0.16 17.74
CA GLU A 89 14.86 0.81 18.84
C GLU A 89 13.90 1.08 20.00
N VAL A 90 14.21 0.53 21.18
CA VAL A 90 13.54 0.88 22.44
C VAL A 90 14.24 2.08 23.01
N LYS A 91 13.49 3.17 23.20
CA LYS A 91 13.97 4.39 23.86
C LYS A 91 13.45 4.42 25.30
N ASP A 92 14.29 4.88 26.22
CA ASP A 92 13.87 5.17 27.59
C ASP A 92 13.05 6.46 27.66
N LYS A 93 12.56 6.81 28.86
CA LYS A 93 11.87 8.08 29.15
C LYS A 93 12.71 9.31 28.77
N ASP A 94 14.04 9.21 28.83
CA ASP A 94 14.98 10.27 28.42
C ASP A 94 15.33 10.25 26.91
N GLY A 95 14.66 9.40 26.11
CA GLY A 95 14.87 9.32 24.66
C GLY A 95 16.15 8.60 24.21
N LYS A 96 16.98 8.11 25.15
CA LYS A 96 18.18 7.30 24.85
C LYS A 96 17.78 5.90 24.40
N VAL A 97 18.45 5.38 23.36
CA VAL A 97 18.23 4.02 22.85
C VAL A 97 18.83 3.01 23.84
N VAL A 98 17.99 2.25 24.52
CA VAL A 98 18.39 1.26 25.55
C VAL A 98 18.58 -0.12 24.93
N LYS A 99 17.80 -0.46 23.90
CA LYS A 99 17.83 -1.79 23.28
C LYS A 99 17.44 -1.73 21.82
N ARG A 100 18.10 -2.54 20.99
CA ARG A 100 17.69 -2.82 19.61
C ARG A 100 17.32 -4.28 19.49
N TYR A 101 16.17 -4.57 18.88
CA TYR A 101 15.79 -5.95 18.59
C TYR A 101 15.23 -6.08 17.17
N PRO A 102 15.50 -7.20 16.47
CA PRO A 102 14.89 -7.47 15.19
C PRO A 102 13.41 -7.79 15.38
N LYS A 103 12.56 -7.18 14.56
CA LYS A 103 11.14 -7.46 14.45
C LYS A 103 10.83 -7.89 13.04
N THR A 104 10.23 -9.07 12.92
CA THR A 104 9.72 -9.55 11.63
C THR A 104 8.35 -8.91 11.37
N VAL A 105 8.20 -8.34 10.17
CA VAL A 105 6.97 -7.75 9.65
C VAL A 105 6.54 -8.58 8.44
N ASN A 106 5.27 -8.99 8.45
CA ASN A 106 4.66 -9.70 7.34
C ASN A 106 4.12 -8.69 6.32
N LEU A 107 4.69 -8.73 5.13
CA LEU A 107 4.31 -7.89 4.00
C LEU A 107 3.67 -8.74 2.90
N PHE A 108 2.91 -8.08 2.05
CA PHE A 108 2.27 -8.67 0.89
C PHE A 108 2.49 -7.76 -0.31
N TYR A 109 2.92 -8.37 -1.41
CA TYR A 109 3.14 -7.67 -2.67
C TYR A 109 1.83 -7.55 -3.46
N GLN A 110 1.71 -6.57 -4.34
CA GLN A 110 0.49 -6.28 -5.12
C GLN A 110 -0.12 -7.51 -5.83
N ARG A 111 0.70 -8.47 -6.25
CA ARG A 111 0.22 -9.71 -6.91
C ARG A 111 -0.58 -10.62 -5.98
N GLN A 112 -0.36 -10.50 -4.67
CA GLN A 112 -0.99 -11.33 -3.63
C GLN A 112 -2.31 -10.78 -3.14
N VAL A 113 -2.71 -9.59 -3.62
CA VAL A 113 -3.94 -8.93 -3.20
C VAL A 113 -4.90 -8.79 -4.37
N GLU A 114 -6.16 -8.60 -4.03
CA GLU A 114 -7.26 -8.33 -4.95
C GLU A 114 -8.17 -7.26 -4.31
N MET A 115 -8.94 -6.55 -5.12
CA MET A 115 -9.90 -5.59 -4.59
C MET A 115 -10.92 -6.32 -3.73
N ALA A 116 -11.14 -5.84 -2.52
CA ALA A 116 -12.27 -6.28 -1.71
C ALA A 116 -13.52 -5.68 -2.35
N ALA A 117 -14.41 -6.53 -2.87
CA ALA A 117 -15.73 -6.08 -3.28
C ALA A 117 -16.40 -5.44 -2.04
N ALA A 118 -16.91 -4.22 -2.22
CA ALA A 118 -17.57 -3.43 -1.19
C ALA A 118 -18.89 -4.07 -0.75
#